data_AF-A0A6V7IPV7-F1
#
_entry.id   AF-A0A6V7IPV7-F1
#
_cell.length_a   1.000
_cell.length_b   1.000
_cell.length_c   1.000
_cell.angle_alpha   90.00
_cell.angle_beta   90.00
_cell.angle_gamma   90.00
#
_symmetry.space_group_name_H-M   'P 1'
#
loop_
_entity.id
_entity.type
_entity.pdbx_description
1 polymer ?
#
loop_
_entity_poly.entity_id
_entity_poly.type
_entity_poly.pdbx_seq_one_letter_code
_entity_poly.pdbx_strand_id
1 'polypeptide(L)'
;ETNPTWAKEIRDDVIEECNKHGGVLHVYVDQASPQGNVYVKCPSIATAVAAVNSLHGRWFAGRVITAAYVPLVNYHSLFPDAMTALQMLAPSAPRRGI
;
A
#
# COMPACT_ATOMS: atom_id res chain seq x y z
N GLU A 1 8.50 8.17 15.86
CA GLU A 1 7.14 7.71 16.16
C GLU A 1 7.21 6.48 17.04
N THR A 2 6.57 6.48 18.21
CA THR A 2 6.60 5.38 19.21
C THR A 2 5.26 4.66 19.32
N ASN A 3 4.26 5.04 18.52
CA ASN A 3 2.95 4.41 18.49
C ASN A 3 3.06 2.96 17.96
N PRO A 4 2.76 1.91 18.77
CA PRO A 4 2.89 0.52 18.33
C PRO A 4 1.98 0.12 17.14
N THR A 5 0.99 0.96 16.79
CA THR A 5 0.06 0.70 15.67
C THR A 5 0.36 1.50 14.41
N TRP A 6 1.46 2.26 14.35
CA TRP A 6 1.77 3.13 13.21
C TRP A 6 1.77 2.36 11.87
N ALA A 7 2.30 1.14 11.85
CA ALA A 7 2.39 0.33 10.64
C ALA A 7 1.01 -0.09 10.14
N LYS A 8 0.08 -0.33 11.07
CA LYS A 8 -1.32 -0.65 10.76
C LYS A 8 -2.05 0.56 10.19
N GLU A 9 -1.82 1.74 10.74
CA GLU A 9 -2.39 2.99 10.22
C GLU A 9 -1.90 3.29 8.80
N ILE A 10 -0.60 3.16 8.53
CA ILE A 10 -0.05 3.31 7.16
C ILE A 10 -0.64 2.27 6.21
N ARG A 11 -0.76 1.01 6.65
CA ARG A 11 -1.38 -0.04 5.85
C ARG A 11 -2.82 0.33 5.49
N ASP A 12 -3.61 0.80 6.46
CA ASP A 12 -5.00 1.18 6.24
C ASP A 12 -5.13 2.39 5.32
N ASP A 13 -4.26 3.41 5.43
CA ASP A 13 -4.22 4.57 4.52
C ASP A 13 -4.00 4.15 3.07
N VAL A 14 -3.05 3.24 2.85
CA VAL A 14 -2.74 2.73 1.52
C VAL A 14 -3.91 1.92 0.96
N ILE A 15 -4.58 1.11 1.79
CA ILE A 15 -5.77 0.37 1.38
C ILE A 15 -6.91 1.33 1.02
N GLU A 16 -7.18 2.35 1.85
CA GLU A 16 -8.20 3.36 1.59
C GLU A 16 -7.94 4.09 0.27
N GLU A 17 -6.70 4.51 0.02
CA GLU A 17 -6.35 5.20 -1.21
C GLU A 17 -6.50 4.27 -2.42
N CYS A 18 -5.97 3.06 -2.37
CA CYS A 18 -6.12 2.09 -3.46
C CYS A 18 -7.60 1.75 -3.74
N ASN A 19 -8.44 1.66 -2.71
CA ASN A 19 -9.87 1.33 -2.86
C ASN A 19 -10.67 2.38 -3.63
N LYS A 20 -10.17 3.62 -3.76
CA LYS A 20 -10.76 4.64 -4.64
C LYS A 20 -10.52 4.35 -6.14
N HIS A 21 -9.55 3.48 -6.46
CA HIS A 21 -9.03 3.27 -7.82
C HIS A 21 -9.24 1.84 -8.35
N GLY A 22 -10.03 1.03 -7.63
CA GLY A 22 -10.25 -0.39 -7.95
C GLY A 22 -9.62 -1.37 -6.96
N GLY A 23 -8.98 -0.84 -5.90
CA GLY A 23 -8.57 -1.54 -4.69
C GLY A 23 -7.24 -2.30 -4.75
N VAL A 24 -7.02 -3.13 -3.74
CA VAL A 24 -5.72 -3.77 -3.49
C VAL A 24 -5.89 -5.19 -2.95
N LEU A 25 -5.02 -6.09 -3.39
CA LEU A 25 -5.00 -7.51 -3.00
C LEU A 25 -4.00 -7.80 -1.89
N HIS A 26 -2.90 -7.06 -1.85
CA HIS A 26 -1.85 -7.24 -0.86
C HIS A 26 -1.17 -5.91 -0.53
N VAL A 27 -0.93 -5.66 0.76
CA VAL A 27 -0.15 -4.53 1.26
C VAL A 27 0.80 -5.04 2.33
N TYR A 28 2.09 -4.70 2.20
CA TYR A 28 3.11 -4.98 3.21
C TYR A 28 3.85 -3.69 3.56
N VAL A 29 3.86 -3.36 4.85
CA VAL A 29 4.62 -2.23 5.40
C VAL A 29 5.92 -2.77 5.98
N ASP A 30 7.04 -2.41 5.36
CA ASP A 30 8.36 -2.85 5.82
C ASP A 30 8.82 -1.97 6.99
N GLN A 31 8.60 -2.47 8.21
CA GLN A 31 8.95 -1.77 9.44
C GLN A 31 10.46 -1.68 9.68
N ALA A 32 11.26 -2.52 9.00
CA ALA A 32 12.72 -2.48 9.07
C ALA A 32 13.34 -1.55 8.03
N SER A 33 12.57 -1.11 7.02
CA SER A 33 13.08 -0.21 5.99
C SER A 33 13.34 1.19 6.56
N PRO A 34 14.60 1.67 6.56
CA PRO A 34 14.91 3.03 6.99
C PRO A 34 14.32 4.10 6.06
N GLN A 35 13.92 3.70 4.84
CA GLN A 35 13.28 4.58 3.85
C GLN A 35 11.75 4.59 3.99
N GLY A 36 11.17 3.69 4.79
CA GLY A 36 9.72 3.57 4.98
C GLY A 36 9.01 2.92 3.80
N ASN A 37 9.58 1.85 3.25
CA ASN A 37 9.01 1.17 2.07
C ASN A 37 7.67 0.51 2.37
N VAL A 38 6.72 0.67 1.44
CA VAL A 38 5.44 -0.05 1.42
C VAL A 38 5.27 -0.71 0.07
N TYR A 39 4.91 -2.00 0.08
CA TYR A 39 4.72 -2.81 -1.11
C TYR A 39 3.24 -3.10 -1.32
N VAL A 40 2.77 -2.89 -2.54
CA VAL A 40 1.35 -2.94 -2.90
C VAL A 40 1.15 -3.79 -4.15
N LYS A 41 0.23 -4.76 -4.09
CA LYS A 41 -0.25 -5.51 -5.26
C LYS A 41 -1.71 -5.18 -5.53
N CYS A 42 -1.97 -4.58 -6.69
CA CYS A 42 -3.32 -4.31 -7.19
C CYS A 42 -3.87 -5.48 -8.03
N PRO A 43 -5.20 -5.57 -8.23
CA PRO A 43 -5.82 -6.63 -9.03
C PRO A 43 -5.58 -6.49 -10.54
N SER A 44 -5.23 -5.29 -11.01
CA SER A 44 -4.93 -5.03 -12.42
C SER A 44 -3.84 -3.97 -12.57
N ILE A 45 -3.22 -3.94 -13.75
CA ILE A 45 -2.26 -2.88 -14.12
C ILE A 45 -2.93 -1.50 -14.09
N ALA A 46 -4.17 -1.39 -14.59
CA ALA A 46 -4.91 -0.13 -14.59
C ALA A 46 -5.11 0.42 -13.18
N THR A 47 -5.49 -0.44 -12.23
CA THR A 47 -5.61 -0.07 -10.81
C THR A 47 -4.27 0.34 -10.20
N ALA A 48 -3.18 -0.36 -10.53
CA ALA A 48 -1.84 0.01 -10.07
C ALA A 48 -1.42 1.40 -10.58
N VAL A 49 -1.68 1.69 -11.87
CA VAL A 49 -1.39 3.02 -12.46
C VAL A 49 -2.16 4.12 -11.74
N ALA A 50 -3.46 3.92 -11.50
CA ALA A 50 -4.28 4.90 -10.81
C ALA A 50 -3.84 5.11 -9.35
N ALA A 51 -3.50 4.04 -8.62
CA ALA A 51 -2.95 4.14 -7.27
C ALA A 51 -1.60 4.87 -7.22
N VAL A 52 -0.68 4.57 -8.16
CA VAL A 52 0.61 5.27 -8.26
C VAL A 52 0.40 6.75 -8.54
N ASN A 53 -0.46 7.12 -9.49
CA ASN A 53 -0.77 8.52 -9.79
C ASN A 53 -1.39 9.26 -8.61
N SER A 54 -2.12 8.55 -7.74
CA SER A 54 -2.74 9.12 -6.55
C SER A 54 -1.78 9.29 -5.38
N LEU A 55 -0.80 8.39 -5.23
CA LEU A 55 0.13 8.38 -4.09
C LEU A 55 1.43 9.15 -4.38
N HIS A 56 1.98 9.02 -5.58
CA HIS A 56 3.25 9.63 -5.96
C HIS A 56 3.17 11.16 -5.88
N GLY A 57 4.15 11.79 -5.23
CA GLY A 57 4.21 13.24 -5.07
C GLY A 57 3.41 13.80 -3.89
N ARG A 58 2.63 12.98 -3.18
CA ARG A 58 1.93 13.42 -1.96
C ARG A 58 2.92 13.64 -0.82
N TRP A 59 2.60 14.58 0.06
CA TRP A 59 3.32 14.80 1.31
C TRP A 59 2.80 13.88 2.41
N PHE A 60 3.70 13.23 3.13
CA PHE A 60 3.42 12.43 4.31
C PHE A 60 4.53 12.60 5.35
N ALA A 61 4.17 12.95 6.58
CA ALA A 61 5.09 13.15 7.70
C ALA A 61 6.33 14.02 7.36
N GLY A 62 6.15 15.08 6.56
CA GLY A 62 7.22 16.00 6.16
C GLY A 62 8.15 15.48 5.05
N ARG A 63 7.80 14.38 4.36
CA ARG A 63 8.51 13.86 3.19
C ARG A 63 7.56 13.70 2.01
N VAL A 64 8.10 13.74 0.79
CA VAL A 64 7.35 13.44 -0.44
C VAL A 64 7.38 11.93 -0.68
N ILE A 65 6.20 11.35 -0.93
CA ILE A 65 6.06 9.94 -1.32
C ILE A 65 6.56 9.76 -2.75
N THR A 66 7.45 8.80 -2.94
CA THR A 66 7.83 8.30 -4.26
C THR A 66 7.30 6.89 -4.44
N ALA A 67 6.53 6.67 -5.51
CA ALA A 67 6.09 5.34 -5.93
C ALA A 67 6.77 4.93 -7.24
N ALA A 68 7.18 3.66 -7.32
CA ALA A 68 7.80 3.04 -8.50
C ALA A 68 7.24 1.62 -8.69
N TYR A 69 7.18 1.17 -9.94
CA TYR A 69 6.70 -0.17 -10.26
C TYR A 69 7.76 -1.23 -9.96
N VAL A 70 7.31 -2.37 -9.42
CA VAL A 70 8.13 -3.56 -9.22
C VAL A 70 7.67 -4.62 -10.23
N PRO A 71 8.57 -5.29 -10.97
CA PRO A 71 8.21 -6.43 -11.80
C PRO A 71 7.48 -7.50 -10.98
N LEU A 72 6.38 -8.02 -11.51
CA LEU A 72 5.50 -8.93 -10.78
C LEU A 72 6.23 -10.16 -10.22
N VAL A 73 7.16 -10.72 -11.00
CA VAL A 73 8.01 -11.87 -10.60
C VAL A 73 8.91 -11.54 -9.40
N ASN A 74 9.44 -10.33 -9.32
CA ASN A 74 10.26 -9.89 -8.17
C ASN A 74 9.36 -9.69 -6.95
N TYR A 75 8.17 -9.11 -7.13
CA TYR A 75 7.20 -8.94 -6.04
C TYR A 75 6.81 -10.29 -5.43
N HIS A 76 6.50 -11.29 -6.27
CA HIS A 76 6.14 -12.64 -5.82
C HIS A 76 7.30 -13.41 -5.19
N SER A 77 8.54 -13.10 -5.57
CA SER A 77 9.72 -13.66 -4.91
C SER A 77 9.87 -13.15 -3.47
N LEU A 78 9.46 -11.90 -3.20
CA LEU A 78 9.43 -11.32 -1.86
C LEU A 78 8.21 -11.77 -1.06
N PHE A 79 7.05 -11.88 -1.72
CA PHE A 79 5.75 -12.19 -1.09
C PHE A 79 5.04 -13.33 -1.85
N PRO A 80 5.38 -14.60 -1.59
CA PRO A 80 4.81 -15.73 -2.31
C PRO A 80 3.29 -15.89 -2.11
N ASP A 81 2.78 -15.57 -0.92
CA ASP A 81 1.36 -15.57 -0.59
C ASP A 81 0.56 -14.56 -1.44
N ALA A 82 1.19 -13.46 -1.85
CA ALA A 82 0.58 -12.50 -2.74
C ALA A 82 0.31 -13.06 -4.15
N MET A 83 0.89 -14.20 -4.57
CA MET A 83 0.59 -14.82 -5.87
C MET A 83 -0.87 -15.23 -5.99
N THR A 84 -1.39 -15.86 -4.95
CA THR A 84 -2.73 -16.46 -4.91
C THR A 84 -3.77 -15.57 -4.20
N ALA A 85 -3.37 -14.38 -3.78
CA ALA A 85 -4.29 -13.40 -3.22
C ALA A 85 -5.34 -12.97 -4.26
N LEU A 86 -6.61 -13.30 -3.99
CA LEU A 86 -7.78 -12.94 -4.80
C LEU A 86 -8.76 -12.00 -4.08
N GLN A 87 -8.64 -11.91 -2.76
CA GLN A 87 -9.56 -11.12 -1.94
C GLN A 87 -9.10 -9.67 -1.86
N MET A 88 -10.02 -8.75 -2.13
CA MET A 88 -9.78 -7.32 -1.94
C MET A 88 -9.67 -6.98 -0.46
N LEU A 89 -8.64 -6.22 -0.09
CA LEU A 89 -8.44 -5.78 1.28
C LEU A 89 -9.38 -4.62 1.64
N ALA A 90 -9.85 -4.62 2.88
CA ALA A 90 -10.55 -3.51 3.50
C ALA A 90 -9.70 -2.92 4.65
N PRO A 91 -9.82 -1.62 4.94
CA PRO A 91 -9.20 -1.00 6.11
C PRO A 91 -9.72 -1.65 7.39
N SER A 92 -8.90 -1.71 8.43
CA SER A 92 -9.25 -2.43 9.66
C SER A 92 -10.36 -1.78 10.49
N ALA A 93 -10.60 -0.48 10.33
CA ALA A 93 -11.73 0.24 10.90
C ALA A 93 -12.12 1.42 9.99
N PRO A 94 -13.41 1.75 9.84
CA PRO A 94 -13.78 3.01 9.22
C PRO A 94 -13.27 4.14 10.11
N ARG A 95 -12.45 5.05 9.58
CA ARG A 95 -12.12 6.29 10.29
C ARG A 95 -13.44 6.97 10.67
N ARG A 96 -13.73 7.07 11.97
CA ARG A 96 -14.77 7.97 12.46
C ARG A 96 -14.37 9.35 11.97
N GLY A 97 -15.18 9.92 11.07
CA GLY A 97 -14.94 11.23 10.49
C GLY A 97 -14.66 12.26 11.58
N ILE A 98 -13.73 13.15 11.28
CA ILE A 98 -13.56 14.42 11.99
C ILE A 98 -14.69 15.35 11.54
#